data_AF-A0A2I0NLD7-F1
#
_entry.id   AF-A0A2I0NLD7-F1
#
_cell.length_a   1.000
_cell.length_b   1.000
_cell.length_c   1.000
_cell.angle_alpha   90.00
_cell.angle_beta   90.00
_cell.angle_gamma   90.00
#
_symmetry.space_group_name_H-M   'P 1'
#
loop_
_entity.id
_entity.type
_entity.pdbx_description
1 polymer ?
#
loop_
_entity_poly.entity_id
_entity_poly.type
_entity_poly.pdbx_seq_one_letter_code
_entity_poly.pdbx_strand_id
1 'polypeptide(L)'
;MAKYKETIDLYDDAGKQLKSGVPLEKISPLVNPATRKLIDLTKRTIAVNLGGVQEGLKAGKVAKGQVLGRELNLDIVGNKDAIIGKIKEMVQVEEGDDTNIREFGGGKLILVEVPKTRLEAASTYDAAITSVASAATYAIIEQFDIGMFDAAMVKAALWGSYPHTMDLSGANVTSILSIPQNNEGLGYALRNIPVNHAVMITGKNAMQGAALSSTFEQAGMFEMGNAIG
;
A
#
# COMPACT_ATOMS: atom_id res chain seq x y z
N MET A 1 -23.03 -22.91 15.24
CA MET A 1 -22.71 -22.94 16.69
C MET A 1 -21.33 -22.36 16.87
N ALA A 2 -21.08 -21.61 17.94
CA ALA A 2 -19.74 -21.11 18.24
C ALA A 2 -18.77 -22.29 18.42
N LYS A 3 -17.57 -22.19 17.87
CA LYS A 3 -16.56 -23.28 17.96
C LYS A 3 -16.03 -23.41 19.39
N TYR A 4 -16.04 -22.31 20.12
CA TYR A 4 -15.48 -22.15 21.46
C TYR A 4 -16.54 -21.59 22.42
N LYS A 5 -16.40 -21.87 23.72
CA LYS A 5 -17.35 -21.41 24.76
C LYS A 5 -16.89 -20.12 25.45
N GLU A 6 -15.64 -19.76 25.22
CA GLU A 6 -14.95 -18.65 25.85
C GLU A 6 -15.56 -17.31 25.43
N THR A 7 -15.66 -16.40 26.40
CA THR A 7 -16.11 -15.02 26.20
C THR A 7 -15.07 -14.06 26.78
N ILE A 8 -15.04 -12.85 26.25
CA ILE A 8 -14.10 -11.78 26.61
C ILE A 8 -14.86 -10.46 26.80
N ASP A 9 -14.29 -9.59 27.63
CA ASP A 9 -14.71 -8.21 27.78
C ASP A 9 -13.82 -7.31 26.92
N LEU A 10 -14.44 -6.44 26.12
CA LEU A 10 -13.75 -5.50 25.25
C LEU A 10 -13.63 -4.14 25.95
N TYR A 11 -12.44 -3.57 25.87
CA TYR A 11 -12.09 -2.25 26.41
C TYR A 11 -11.54 -1.35 25.30
N ASP A 12 -11.68 -0.04 25.46
CA ASP A 12 -10.98 0.94 24.62
C ASP A 12 -9.54 1.19 25.09
N ASP A 13 -8.81 2.05 24.38
CA ASP A 13 -7.42 2.39 24.70
C ASP A 13 -7.25 3.30 25.93
N ALA A 14 -8.35 3.73 26.56
CA ALA A 14 -8.38 4.42 27.84
C ALA A 14 -8.77 3.49 29.01
N GLY A 15 -8.99 2.20 28.74
CA GLY A 15 -9.38 1.22 29.76
C GLY A 15 -10.85 1.27 30.15
N LYS A 16 -11.71 1.92 29.36
CA LYS A 16 -13.16 1.90 29.57
C LYS A 16 -13.77 0.67 28.90
N GLN A 17 -14.64 -0.03 29.63
CA GLN A 17 -15.34 -1.20 29.11
C GLN A 17 -16.33 -0.77 28.02
N LEU A 18 -16.21 -1.39 26.85
CA LEU A 18 -17.08 -1.18 25.70
C LEU A 18 -18.21 -2.21 25.67
N LYS A 19 -17.89 -3.48 25.94
CA LYS A 19 -18.86 -4.58 25.89
C LYS A 19 -18.36 -5.79 26.69
N SER A 20 -19.24 -6.42 27.46
CA SER A 20 -18.96 -7.65 28.19
C SER A 20 -19.48 -8.89 27.45
N GLY A 21 -18.89 -10.05 27.74
CA GLY A 21 -19.41 -11.36 27.31
C GLY A 21 -19.39 -11.57 25.79
N VAL A 22 -18.45 -10.95 25.10
CA VAL A 22 -18.29 -11.12 23.65
C VAL A 22 -17.69 -12.50 23.38
N PRO A 23 -18.30 -13.34 22.51
CA PRO A 23 -17.70 -14.62 22.14
C PRO A 23 -16.31 -14.42 21.54
N LEU A 24 -15.32 -15.18 21.99
CA LEU A 24 -13.91 -15.02 21.61
C LEU A 24 -13.71 -15.02 20.08
N GLU A 25 -14.45 -15.88 19.37
CA GLU A 25 -14.38 -15.99 17.90
C GLU A 25 -14.72 -14.69 17.15
N LYS A 26 -15.37 -13.70 17.79
CA LYS A 26 -15.74 -12.42 17.16
C LYS A 26 -14.57 -11.47 16.92
N ILE A 27 -13.42 -11.71 17.56
CA ILE A 27 -12.17 -11.00 17.26
C ILE A 27 -11.26 -11.76 16.28
N SER A 28 -11.65 -12.97 15.86
CA SER A 28 -10.87 -13.75 14.90
C SER A 28 -10.72 -12.99 13.56
N PRO A 29 -9.54 -12.96 12.94
CA PRO A 29 -9.35 -12.43 11.59
C PRO A 29 -10.28 -13.07 10.54
N LEU A 30 -10.68 -14.32 10.77
CA LEU A 30 -11.58 -15.06 9.89
C LEU A 30 -13.05 -14.66 10.04
N VAL A 31 -13.44 -13.85 11.02
CA VAL A 31 -14.85 -13.50 11.27
C VAL A 31 -15.05 -11.99 11.39
N ASN A 32 -14.08 -11.29 11.97
CA ASN A 32 -14.20 -9.88 12.26
C ASN A 32 -14.13 -9.03 10.97
N PRO A 33 -15.19 -8.28 10.62
CA PRO A 33 -15.22 -7.49 9.39
C PRO A 33 -14.22 -6.31 9.40
N ALA A 34 -13.91 -5.75 10.58
CA ALA A 34 -12.93 -4.67 10.69
C ALA A 34 -11.51 -5.20 10.43
N THR A 35 -11.16 -6.37 10.98
CA THR A 35 -9.89 -7.03 10.69
C THR A 35 -9.75 -7.38 9.22
N ARG A 36 -10.79 -7.95 8.60
CA ARG A 36 -10.78 -8.24 7.16
C ARG A 36 -10.60 -6.99 6.32
N LYS A 37 -11.30 -5.89 6.67
CA LYS A 37 -11.13 -4.59 6.01
C LYS A 37 -9.71 -4.05 6.16
N LEU A 38 -9.10 -4.20 7.33
CA LEU A 38 -7.74 -3.76 7.59
C LEU A 38 -6.74 -4.54 6.72
N ILE A 39 -6.83 -5.87 6.66
CA ILE A 39 -5.99 -6.73 5.80
C ILE A 39 -6.19 -6.36 4.33
N ASP A 40 -7.43 -6.20 3.89
CA ASP A 40 -7.78 -5.76 2.53
C ASP A 40 -7.10 -4.44 2.16
N LEU A 41 -7.26 -3.41 2.99
CA LEU A 41 -6.64 -2.11 2.79
C LEU A 41 -5.11 -2.19 2.77
N THR A 42 -4.50 -2.99 3.64
CA THR A 42 -3.05 -3.21 3.65
C THR A 42 -2.54 -3.79 2.35
N LYS A 43 -3.31 -4.70 1.72
CA LYS A 43 -2.94 -5.30 0.43
C LYS A 43 -3.09 -4.33 -0.74
N ARG A 44 -4.10 -3.44 -0.71
CA ARG A 44 -4.51 -2.64 -1.87
C ARG A 44 -4.22 -1.14 -1.80
N THR A 45 -3.64 -0.64 -0.70
CA THR A 45 -3.29 0.78 -0.56
C THR A 45 -1.84 1.02 -0.92
N ILE A 46 -1.60 1.85 -1.94
CA ILE A 46 -0.29 2.16 -2.48
C ILE A 46 -0.01 3.66 -2.34
N ALA A 47 1.18 4.01 -1.87
CA ALA A 47 1.63 5.39 -1.77
C ALA A 47 2.38 5.81 -3.04
N VAL A 48 2.08 7.01 -3.55
CA VAL A 48 2.82 7.62 -4.67
C VAL A 48 3.31 9.01 -4.25
N ASN A 49 4.63 9.17 -4.20
CA ASN A 49 5.28 10.43 -3.84
C ASN A 49 5.54 11.28 -5.09
N LEU A 50 4.51 11.97 -5.59
CA LEU A 50 4.61 12.87 -6.77
C LEU A 50 5.67 13.97 -6.59
N GLY A 51 5.81 14.52 -5.37
CA GLY A 51 6.87 15.48 -5.09
C GLY A 51 8.28 14.88 -5.23
N GLY A 52 8.47 13.65 -4.76
CA GLY A 52 9.73 12.92 -4.93
C GLY A 52 10.04 12.57 -6.39
N VAL A 53 9.01 12.20 -7.17
CA VAL A 53 9.15 11.98 -8.62
C VAL A 53 9.63 13.26 -9.31
N GLN A 54 9.00 14.40 -9.03
CA GLN A 54 9.35 15.69 -9.61
C GLN A 54 10.81 16.06 -9.33
N GLU A 55 11.21 16.05 -8.06
CA GLU A 55 12.57 16.45 -7.68
C GLU A 55 13.63 15.44 -8.17
N GLY A 56 13.29 14.15 -8.19
CA GLY A 56 14.15 13.10 -8.72
C GLY A 56 14.40 13.26 -10.22
N LEU A 57 13.34 13.44 -11.01
CA LEU A 57 13.43 13.69 -12.45
C LEU A 57 14.21 14.97 -12.76
N LYS A 58 13.92 16.07 -12.06
CA LYS A 58 14.60 17.36 -12.24
C LYS A 58 16.11 17.27 -12.01
N ALA A 59 16.55 16.41 -11.11
CA ALA A 59 17.96 16.21 -10.81
C ALA A 59 18.61 15.02 -11.54
N GLY A 60 17.85 14.27 -12.36
CA GLY A 60 18.29 12.99 -12.93
C GLY A 60 18.55 11.91 -11.87
N LYS A 61 18.09 12.13 -10.63
CA LYS A 61 18.24 11.23 -9.47
C LYS A 61 17.07 10.26 -9.42
N VAL A 62 17.17 9.21 -10.21
CA VAL A 62 16.17 8.14 -10.30
C VAL A 62 16.76 6.82 -9.82
N ALA A 63 15.88 5.95 -9.31
CA ALA A 63 16.31 4.75 -8.60
C ALA A 63 17.31 5.08 -7.46
N LYS A 64 18.39 4.31 -7.33
CA LYS A 64 19.45 4.56 -6.33
C LYS A 64 20.64 5.36 -6.86
N GLY A 65 20.51 6.03 -8.01
CA GLY A 65 21.63 6.69 -8.68
C GLY A 65 21.27 8.05 -9.25
N GLN A 66 22.21 8.60 -10.03
CA GLN A 66 22.02 9.82 -10.80
C GLN A 66 22.49 9.59 -12.23
N VAL A 67 21.65 9.95 -13.20
CA VAL A 67 21.96 9.84 -14.63
C VAL A 67 22.06 11.25 -15.20
N LEU A 68 23.29 11.72 -15.36
CA LEU A 68 23.59 13.06 -15.86
C LEU A 68 23.16 13.20 -17.33
N GLY A 69 22.59 14.35 -17.69
CA GLY A 69 22.10 14.63 -19.05
C GLY A 69 20.74 13.99 -19.37
N ARG A 70 20.07 13.45 -18.36
CA ARG A 70 18.73 12.82 -18.46
C ARG A 70 17.72 13.49 -17.53
N GLU A 71 17.99 14.72 -17.12
CA GLU A 71 17.13 15.52 -16.26
C GLU A 71 15.83 15.90 -17.00
N LEU A 72 14.69 15.81 -16.32
CA LEU A 72 13.38 16.25 -16.83
C LEU A 72 12.76 17.25 -15.85
N ASN A 73 12.63 18.50 -16.28
CA ASN A 73 12.02 19.56 -15.47
C ASN A 73 10.52 19.66 -15.74
N LEU A 74 9.72 18.91 -14.98
CA LEU A 74 8.27 18.79 -15.14
C LEU A 74 7.55 19.37 -13.92
N ASP A 75 6.47 20.12 -14.12
CA ASP A 75 5.64 20.64 -13.02
C ASP A 75 4.56 19.63 -12.60
N ILE A 76 4.99 18.46 -12.14
CA ILE A 76 4.11 17.34 -11.72
C ILE A 76 3.18 17.78 -10.58
N VAL A 77 3.69 18.46 -9.56
CA VAL A 77 2.89 18.88 -8.40
C VAL A 77 1.89 19.97 -8.78
N GLY A 78 2.27 20.90 -9.68
CA GLY A 78 1.33 21.89 -10.22
C GLY A 78 0.22 21.28 -11.08
N ASN A 79 0.45 20.12 -11.70
CA ASN A 79 -0.51 19.39 -12.52
C ASN A 79 -1.13 18.16 -11.83
N LYS A 80 -1.03 18.10 -10.49
CA LYS A 80 -1.44 16.91 -9.71
C LYS A 80 -2.87 16.45 -9.97
N ASP A 81 -3.82 17.37 -10.17
CA ASP A 81 -5.24 17.02 -10.26
C ASP A 81 -5.52 16.24 -11.55
N ALA A 82 -4.88 16.64 -12.66
CA ALA A 82 -4.97 15.93 -13.94
C ALA A 82 -4.31 14.55 -13.84
N ILE A 83 -3.12 14.49 -13.21
CA ILE A 83 -2.39 13.23 -13.01
C ILE A 83 -3.19 12.26 -12.12
N ILE A 84 -3.74 12.74 -11.01
CA ILE A 84 -4.56 11.95 -10.08
C ILE A 84 -5.83 11.45 -10.79
N GLY A 85 -6.49 12.31 -11.56
CA GLY A 85 -7.67 11.93 -12.35
C GLY A 85 -7.34 10.80 -13.33
N LYS A 86 -6.23 10.92 -14.06
CA LYS A 86 -5.76 9.92 -15.02
C LYS A 86 -5.30 8.61 -14.34
N ILE A 87 -4.65 8.69 -13.18
CA ILE A 87 -4.34 7.50 -12.35
C ILE A 87 -5.64 6.80 -11.96
N LYS A 88 -6.64 7.54 -11.46
CA LYS A 88 -7.92 6.96 -11.06
C LYS A 88 -8.61 6.27 -12.23
N GLU A 89 -8.66 6.93 -13.38
CA GLU A 89 -9.24 6.40 -14.62
C GLU A 89 -8.62 5.05 -15.02
N MET A 90 -7.30 4.92 -14.93
CA MET A 90 -6.59 3.67 -15.27
C MET A 90 -6.66 2.59 -14.19
N VAL A 91 -6.69 2.98 -12.92
CA VAL A 91 -6.70 2.03 -11.79
C VAL A 91 -8.09 1.47 -11.53
N GLN A 92 -9.15 2.25 -11.72
CA GLN A 92 -10.51 1.72 -11.62
C GLN A 92 -10.76 0.62 -12.67
N VAL A 93 -11.68 -0.28 -12.36
CA VAL A 93 -12.14 -1.34 -13.27
C VAL A 93 -13.48 -0.94 -13.87
N GLU A 94 -14.38 -0.44 -13.03
CA GLU A 94 -15.70 0.06 -13.42
C GLU A 94 -15.89 1.46 -12.84
N GLU A 95 -16.65 2.30 -13.55
CA GLU A 95 -16.98 3.63 -13.05
C GLU A 95 -17.77 3.51 -11.74
N GLY A 96 -17.26 4.13 -10.67
CA GLY A 96 -17.90 4.10 -9.36
C GLY A 96 -17.58 2.89 -8.49
N ASP A 97 -16.56 2.09 -8.85
CA ASP A 97 -16.04 1.02 -7.99
C ASP A 97 -15.38 1.56 -6.70
N ASP A 98 -14.76 0.66 -5.91
CA ASP A 98 -14.13 1.02 -4.64
C ASP A 98 -12.69 1.59 -4.77
N THR A 99 -12.34 2.11 -5.95
CA THR A 99 -11.12 2.90 -6.17
C THR A 99 -11.22 4.25 -5.48
N ASN A 100 -10.26 4.56 -4.63
CA ASN A 100 -10.19 5.83 -3.91
C ASN A 100 -8.78 6.40 -3.93
N ILE A 101 -8.65 7.73 -4.08
CA ILE A 101 -7.36 8.42 -3.98
C ILE A 101 -7.48 9.51 -2.93
N ARG A 102 -6.57 9.50 -1.96
CA ARG A 102 -6.46 10.52 -0.92
C ARG A 102 -5.17 11.30 -1.07
N GLU A 103 -5.26 12.60 -0.92
CA GLU A 103 -4.13 13.52 -1.07
C GLU A 103 -3.57 13.97 0.28
N PHE A 104 -2.25 14.13 0.33
CA PHE A 104 -1.52 14.62 1.50
C PHE A 104 -0.50 15.67 1.08
N GLY A 105 -0.26 16.65 1.95
CA GLY A 105 0.74 17.70 1.72
C GLY A 105 0.50 18.52 0.44
N GLY A 106 -0.76 18.82 0.14
CA GLY A 106 -1.15 19.49 -1.11
C GLY A 106 -1.03 18.60 -2.35
N GLY A 107 -1.17 17.28 -2.18
CA GLY A 107 -1.08 16.26 -3.22
C GLY A 107 0.33 15.93 -3.70
N LYS A 108 1.36 16.33 -2.94
CA LYS A 108 2.74 15.83 -3.12
C LYS A 108 2.85 14.34 -2.84
N LEU A 109 2.00 13.83 -1.96
CA LEU A 109 1.86 12.41 -1.65
C LEU A 109 0.40 12.04 -1.84
N ILE A 110 0.15 10.94 -2.53
CA ILE A 110 -1.19 10.36 -2.66
C ILE A 110 -1.19 8.93 -2.15
N LEU A 111 -2.33 8.51 -1.60
CA LEU A 111 -2.62 7.11 -1.30
C LEU A 111 -3.71 6.63 -2.25
N VAL A 112 -3.38 5.64 -3.07
CA VAL A 112 -4.28 5.00 -4.02
C VAL A 112 -4.76 3.69 -3.42
N GLU A 113 -6.05 3.62 -3.12
CA GLU A 113 -6.75 2.38 -2.78
C GLU A 113 -7.22 1.73 -4.07
N VAL A 114 -6.52 0.68 -4.50
CA VAL A 114 -6.81 -0.10 -5.70
C VAL A 114 -8.13 -0.87 -5.48
N PRO A 115 -9.01 -1.02 -6.49
CA PRO A 115 -10.29 -1.67 -6.29
C PRO A 115 -10.12 -3.16 -6.00
N LYS A 116 -10.99 -3.71 -5.15
CA LYS A 116 -10.88 -5.11 -4.68
C LYS A 116 -10.86 -6.11 -5.81
N THR A 117 -11.65 -5.87 -6.85
CA THR A 117 -11.78 -6.75 -8.02
C THR A 117 -10.44 -7.09 -8.66
N ARG A 118 -9.47 -6.15 -8.65
CA ARG A 118 -8.12 -6.43 -9.16
C ARG A 118 -7.36 -7.45 -8.31
N LEU A 119 -7.53 -7.41 -6.99
CA LEU A 119 -6.89 -8.35 -6.07
C LEU A 119 -7.64 -9.69 -6.04
N GLU A 120 -8.95 -9.69 -6.23
CA GLU A 120 -9.76 -10.91 -6.33
C GLU A 120 -9.40 -11.72 -7.58
N ALA A 121 -9.05 -11.04 -8.68
CA ALA A 121 -8.58 -11.66 -9.93
C ALA A 121 -7.07 -11.94 -9.96
N ALA A 122 -6.32 -11.58 -8.90
CA ALA A 122 -4.87 -11.74 -8.84
C ALA A 122 -4.46 -12.93 -7.96
N SER A 123 -3.28 -13.49 -8.24
CA SER A 123 -2.68 -14.51 -7.38
C SER A 123 -2.12 -13.91 -6.07
N THR A 124 -1.62 -12.67 -6.10
CA THR A 124 -0.99 -12.00 -4.95
C THR A 124 -1.31 -10.50 -4.90
N TYR A 125 -0.91 -9.83 -3.82
CA TYR A 125 -1.15 -8.40 -3.58
C TYR A 125 -0.30 -7.46 -4.46
N ASP A 126 0.71 -7.96 -5.17
CA ASP A 126 1.56 -7.14 -6.04
C ASP A 126 0.81 -6.53 -7.23
N ALA A 127 -0.36 -7.08 -7.57
CA ALA A 127 -1.26 -6.48 -8.54
C ALA A 127 -1.63 -5.02 -8.17
N ALA A 128 -1.68 -4.70 -6.87
CA ALA A 128 -1.92 -3.34 -6.41
C ALA A 128 -0.77 -2.39 -6.77
N ILE A 129 0.46 -2.70 -6.33
CA ILE A 129 1.59 -1.81 -6.55
C ILE A 129 1.96 -1.68 -8.03
N THR A 130 1.88 -2.78 -8.79
CA THR A 130 2.20 -2.79 -10.22
C THR A 130 1.17 -2.01 -11.05
N SER A 131 -0.12 -2.12 -10.73
CA SER A 131 -1.16 -1.33 -11.42
C SER A 131 -1.01 0.16 -11.15
N VAL A 132 -0.80 0.56 -9.90
CA VAL A 132 -0.59 1.97 -9.53
C VAL A 132 0.70 2.53 -10.12
N ALA A 133 1.81 1.78 -10.07
CA ALA A 133 3.07 2.23 -10.63
C ALA A 133 3.00 2.39 -12.16
N SER A 134 2.26 1.50 -12.85
CA SER A 134 1.99 1.63 -14.29
C SER A 134 1.12 2.85 -14.58
N ALA A 135 0.00 3.00 -13.88
CA ALA A 135 -0.93 4.11 -14.07
C ALA A 135 -0.25 5.46 -13.81
N ALA A 136 0.54 5.59 -12.73
CA ALA A 136 1.29 6.80 -12.46
C ALA A 136 2.33 7.11 -13.54
N THR A 137 2.95 6.08 -14.13
CA THR A 137 3.94 6.24 -15.21
C THR A 137 3.27 6.79 -16.46
N TYR A 138 2.17 6.17 -16.89
CA TYR A 138 1.42 6.63 -18.06
C TYR A 138 0.78 7.99 -17.83
N ALA A 139 0.22 8.26 -16.64
CA ALA A 139 -0.39 9.55 -16.35
C ALA A 139 0.60 10.71 -16.48
N ILE A 140 1.84 10.53 -16.02
CA ILE A 140 2.89 11.55 -16.15
C ILE A 140 3.36 11.67 -17.60
N ILE A 141 3.56 10.54 -18.30
CA ILE A 141 3.97 10.56 -19.71
C ILE A 141 2.94 11.29 -20.57
N GLU A 142 1.66 10.99 -20.41
CA GLU A 142 0.57 11.62 -21.16
C GLU A 142 0.38 13.10 -20.79
N GLN A 143 0.42 13.44 -19.50
CA GLN A 143 0.22 14.83 -19.04
C GLN A 143 1.26 15.79 -19.61
N PHE A 144 2.48 15.32 -19.85
CA PHE A 144 3.62 16.14 -20.31
C PHE A 144 4.12 15.78 -21.71
N ASP A 145 3.39 14.94 -22.46
CA ASP A 145 3.76 14.47 -23.81
C ASP A 145 5.22 14.00 -23.90
N ILE A 146 5.62 13.13 -22.96
CA ILE A 146 7.01 12.68 -22.84
C ILE A 146 7.32 11.68 -23.95
N GLY A 147 8.28 12.03 -24.81
CA GLY A 147 8.70 11.19 -25.93
C GLY A 147 9.28 9.84 -25.50
N MET A 148 9.26 8.88 -26.45
CA MET A 148 9.68 7.49 -26.21
C MET A 148 11.10 7.33 -25.63
N PHE A 149 11.99 8.27 -25.93
CA PHE A 149 13.38 8.22 -25.48
C PHE A 149 13.52 8.62 -24.00
N ASP A 150 12.59 9.41 -23.45
CA ASP A 150 12.67 9.94 -22.09
C ASP A 150 11.72 9.25 -21.11
N ALA A 151 10.70 8.54 -21.62
CA ALA A 151 9.75 7.77 -20.83
C ALA A 151 10.40 6.79 -19.83
N ALA A 152 11.57 6.24 -20.17
CA ALA A 152 12.33 5.37 -19.28
C ALA A 152 12.77 6.06 -17.96
N MET A 153 13.00 7.38 -17.98
CA MET A 153 13.33 8.14 -16.78
C MET A 153 12.14 8.26 -15.83
N VAL A 154 10.93 8.47 -16.38
CA VAL A 154 9.68 8.50 -15.59
C VAL A 154 9.45 7.14 -14.94
N LYS A 155 9.61 6.06 -15.72
CA LYS A 155 9.56 4.69 -15.21
C LYS A 155 10.56 4.47 -14.08
N ALA A 156 11.81 4.89 -14.25
CA ALA A 156 12.84 4.76 -13.21
C ALA A 156 12.53 5.59 -11.94
N ALA A 157 11.91 6.76 -12.08
CA ALA A 157 11.50 7.59 -10.95
C ALA A 157 10.37 6.96 -10.11
N LEU A 158 9.45 6.23 -10.75
CA LEU A 158 8.30 5.62 -10.10
C LEU A 158 8.57 4.21 -9.58
N TRP A 159 9.30 3.40 -10.34
CA TRP A 159 9.54 1.98 -10.04
C TRP A 159 10.94 1.68 -9.50
N GLY A 160 11.81 2.69 -9.46
CA GLY A 160 13.20 2.50 -9.07
C GLY A 160 13.97 1.65 -10.08
N SER A 161 14.88 0.81 -9.58
CA SER A 161 15.76 -0.05 -10.39
C SER A 161 15.08 -1.30 -10.97
N TYR A 162 13.80 -1.55 -10.69
CA TYR A 162 13.10 -2.73 -11.22
C TYR A 162 13.02 -2.70 -12.76
N PRO A 163 13.36 -3.80 -13.48
CA PRO A 163 13.54 -5.17 -12.99
C PRO A 163 15.01 -5.61 -12.76
N HIS A 164 15.98 -4.69 -12.82
CA HIS A 164 17.36 -5.05 -12.49
C HIS A 164 17.49 -5.50 -11.03
N THR A 165 16.77 -4.82 -10.13
CA THR A 165 16.50 -5.31 -8.77
C THR A 165 15.19 -6.09 -8.75
N MET A 166 15.09 -7.10 -7.88
CA MET A 166 13.83 -7.83 -7.68
C MET A 166 12.74 -6.94 -7.08
N ASP A 167 13.13 -6.01 -6.21
CA ASP A 167 12.26 -5.05 -5.56
C ASP A 167 12.23 -3.69 -6.30
N LEU A 168 11.33 -2.83 -5.84
CA LEU A 168 11.18 -1.44 -6.32
C LEU A 168 12.19 -0.52 -5.62
N SER A 169 13.45 -0.94 -5.56
CA SER A 169 14.52 -0.22 -4.89
C SER A 169 14.73 1.17 -5.50
N GLY A 170 14.56 2.22 -4.70
CA GLY A 170 14.66 3.63 -5.12
C GLY A 170 13.39 4.17 -5.80
N ALA A 171 12.26 3.47 -5.68
CA ALA A 171 10.97 3.91 -6.19
C ALA A 171 10.34 5.03 -5.37
N ASN A 172 9.52 5.84 -6.03
CA ASN A 172 8.57 6.76 -5.38
C ASN A 172 7.14 6.18 -5.29
N VAL A 173 6.94 4.93 -5.73
CA VAL A 173 5.73 4.15 -5.49
C VAL A 173 6.03 3.06 -4.46
N THR A 174 5.33 3.06 -3.33
CA THR A 174 5.63 2.16 -2.21
C THR A 174 4.38 1.52 -1.62
N SER A 175 4.56 0.35 -1.00
CA SER A 175 3.54 -0.39 -0.26
C SER A 175 4.03 -0.67 1.16
N ILE A 176 3.09 -0.89 2.09
CA ILE A 176 3.40 -1.39 3.44
C ILE A 176 3.90 -2.84 3.37
N LEU A 177 3.38 -3.63 2.43
CA LEU A 177 3.81 -4.99 2.20
C LEU A 177 5.06 -4.99 1.29
N SER A 178 6.08 -5.73 1.72
CA SER A 178 7.24 -6.04 0.87
C SER A 178 6.85 -6.99 -0.27
N ILE A 179 7.69 -7.13 -1.28
CA ILE A 179 7.47 -8.09 -2.37
C ILE A 179 7.46 -9.55 -1.84
N PRO A 180 6.71 -10.47 -2.45
CA PRO A 180 6.63 -11.86 -1.99
C PRO A 180 7.97 -12.59 -1.92
N GLN A 181 8.92 -12.24 -2.79
CA GLN A 181 10.26 -12.84 -2.83
C GLN A 181 11.05 -12.56 -1.55
N ASN A 182 10.69 -11.51 -0.79
CA ASN A 182 11.31 -11.18 0.49
C ASN A 182 10.62 -11.85 1.68
N ASN A 183 9.61 -12.70 1.46
CA ASN A 183 8.99 -13.47 2.53
C ASN A 183 9.91 -14.61 2.97
N GLU A 184 10.14 -14.74 4.28
CA GLU A 184 10.97 -15.81 4.84
C GLU A 184 10.34 -17.20 4.71
N GLY A 185 9.02 -17.27 4.53
CA GLY A 185 8.28 -18.51 4.35
C GLY A 185 6.93 -18.30 3.68
N LEU A 186 6.23 -19.40 3.42
CA LEU A 186 4.88 -19.37 2.87
C LEU A 186 3.90 -18.77 3.91
N GLY A 187 3.04 -17.86 3.45
CA GLY A 187 2.06 -17.17 4.30
C GLY A 187 2.63 -16.04 5.18
N TYR A 188 3.84 -15.55 4.90
CA TYR A 188 4.54 -14.58 5.76
C TYR A 188 4.26 -13.10 5.45
N ALA A 189 3.44 -12.79 4.45
CA ALA A 189 3.31 -11.44 3.91
C ALA A 189 2.86 -10.40 4.96
N LEU A 190 1.84 -10.73 5.76
CA LEU A 190 1.34 -9.86 6.83
C LEU A 190 2.32 -9.68 7.99
N ARG A 191 3.37 -10.50 8.05
CA ARG A 191 4.43 -10.44 9.08
C ARG A 191 5.64 -9.66 8.62
N ASN A 192 5.80 -9.48 7.31
CA ASN A 192 6.88 -8.70 6.72
C ASN A 192 6.55 -7.20 6.69
N ILE A 193 6.06 -6.68 7.81
CA ILE A 193 5.71 -5.26 8.00
C ILE A 193 6.64 -4.68 9.06
N PRO A 194 7.52 -3.72 8.69
CA PRO A 194 8.41 -3.07 9.65
C PRO A 194 7.66 -2.46 10.84
N VAL A 195 8.20 -2.66 12.06
CA VAL A 195 7.61 -2.12 13.30
C VAL A 195 7.39 -0.60 13.22
N ASN A 196 8.32 0.13 12.60
CA ASN A 196 8.19 1.57 12.40
C ASN A 196 6.95 1.96 11.59
N HIS A 197 6.46 1.12 10.66
CA HIS A 197 5.22 1.40 9.95
C HIS A 197 4.02 1.32 10.88
N ALA A 198 3.91 0.29 11.72
CA ALA A 198 2.83 0.20 12.70
C ALA A 198 2.84 1.38 13.68
N VAL A 199 4.01 1.78 14.16
CA VAL A 199 4.19 2.94 15.05
C VAL A 199 3.76 4.25 14.37
N MET A 200 4.11 4.45 13.10
CA MET A 200 3.76 5.66 12.35
C MET A 200 2.26 5.71 12.01
N ILE A 201 1.68 4.60 11.55
CA ILE A 201 0.25 4.50 11.22
C ILE A 201 -0.63 4.82 12.44
N THR A 202 -0.19 4.40 13.62
CA THR A 202 -0.94 4.56 14.88
C THR A 202 -0.60 5.86 15.62
N GLY A 203 0.17 6.76 15.01
CA GLY A 203 0.53 8.04 15.63
C GLY A 203 1.31 7.88 16.95
N LYS A 204 2.07 6.78 17.09
CA LYS A 204 2.80 6.41 18.31
C LYS A 204 1.91 6.14 19.53
N ASN A 205 0.60 5.90 19.36
CA ASN A 205 -0.25 5.43 20.45
C ASN A 205 0.10 3.97 20.76
N ALA A 206 0.47 3.69 22.02
CA ALA A 206 0.96 2.39 22.46
C ALA A 206 -0.07 1.26 22.27
N MET A 207 -1.33 1.49 22.67
CA MET A 207 -2.39 0.48 22.59
C MET A 207 -2.80 0.22 21.14
N GLN A 208 -2.90 1.27 20.33
CA GLN A 208 -3.22 1.13 18.91
C GLN A 208 -2.09 0.45 18.14
N GLY A 209 -0.83 0.79 18.45
CA GLY A 209 0.35 0.12 17.90
C GLY A 209 0.36 -1.39 18.20
N ALA A 210 0.15 -1.74 19.48
CA ALA A 210 0.06 -3.13 19.91
C ALA A 210 -1.13 -3.85 19.24
N ALA A 211 -2.30 -3.23 19.16
CA ALA A 211 -3.48 -3.80 18.53
C ALA A 211 -3.27 -4.05 17.03
N LEU A 212 -2.67 -3.09 16.32
CA LEU A 212 -2.37 -3.21 14.89
C LEU A 212 -1.36 -4.33 14.61
N SER A 213 -0.23 -4.34 15.33
CA SER A 213 0.79 -5.37 15.19
C SER A 213 0.26 -6.75 15.55
N SER A 214 -0.50 -6.88 16.65
CA SER A 214 -1.12 -8.15 17.04
C SER A 214 -2.12 -8.63 15.98
N THR A 215 -2.91 -7.73 15.40
CA THR A 215 -3.86 -8.07 14.34
C THR A 215 -3.16 -8.65 13.12
N PHE A 216 -2.08 -8.02 12.65
CA PHE A 216 -1.31 -8.52 11.50
C PHE A 216 -0.59 -9.83 11.81
N GLU A 217 0.08 -9.94 12.96
CA GLU A 217 0.80 -11.15 13.35
C GLU A 217 -0.15 -12.34 13.50
N GLN A 218 -1.29 -12.15 14.18
CA GLN A 218 -2.28 -13.21 14.36
C GLN A 218 -2.97 -13.58 13.04
N ALA A 219 -3.28 -12.60 12.18
CA ALA A 219 -3.77 -12.90 10.83
C ALA A 219 -2.74 -13.69 10.01
N GLY A 220 -1.45 -13.36 10.12
CA GLY A 220 -0.35 -14.14 9.55
C GLY A 220 -0.30 -15.57 10.09
N MET A 221 -0.60 -15.81 11.37
CA MET A 221 -0.69 -17.17 11.91
C MET A 221 -1.80 -18.01 11.24
N PHE A 222 -2.93 -17.38 10.89
CA PHE A 222 -3.97 -18.04 10.11
C PHE A 222 -3.50 -18.31 8.67
N GLU A 223 -2.81 -17.36 8.03
CA GLU A 223 -2.28 -17.50 6.67
C GLU A 223 -1.22 -18.62 6.57
N MET A 224 -0.37 -18.75 7.59
CA MET A 224 0.65 -19.81 7.70
C MET A 224 0.07 -21.18 8.08
N GLY A 225 -1.22 -21.25 8.45
CA GLY A 225 -1.85 -22.48 8.93
C GLY A 225 -1.54 -22.84 10.39
N ASN A 226 -0.79 -22.02 11.11
CA ASN A 226 -0.42 -22.24 12.51
C ASN A 226 -1.62 -22.11 13.48
N ALA A 227 -2.66 -21.40 13.07
CA ALA A 227 -3.90 -21.26 13.83
C ALA A 227 -5.02 -22.23 13.38
N ILE A 228 -4.65 -23.38 12.82
CA ILE A 228 -5.57 -24.46 12.44
C ILE A 228 -5.54 -25.57 13.52
N GLY A 229 -6.72 -25.95 14.00
CA GLY A 229 -6.93 -26.89 15.13
C GLY A 229 -8.02 -26.40 16.05
#